data_AF-A0A915LQ33-F1
#
_entry.id   AF-A0A915LQ33-F1
#
_cell.length_a   1.000
_cell.length_b   1.000
_cell.length_c   1.000
_cell.angle_alpha   90.00
_cell.angle_beta   90.00
_cell.angle_gamma   90.00
#
_symmetry.space_group_name_H-M   'P 1'
#
loop_
_entity.id
_entity.type
_entity.pdbx_description
1 polymer ?
#
loop_
_entity_poly.entity_id
_entity_poly.type
_entity_poly.pdbx_seq_one_letter_code
_entity_poly.pdbx_strand_id
1 'polypeptide(L)'
;DLIGKERYVGDSFVMFTLMRDIASGLIALHKSFIGAHGMLSSENCLINDRWQVKISDFGLNMIRESQTFTKRSNKVFLKYERL
;
A
#
# COMPACT_ATOMS: atom_id res chain seq x y z
N ASP A 1 -5.56 -29.85 -5.47
CA ASP A 1 -4.95 -30.71 -4.44
C ASP A 1 -4.45 -29.88 -3.26
N LEU A 2 -5.12 -30.06 -2.11
CA LEU A 2 -4.83 -29.34 -0.86
C LEU A 2 -3.65 -29.94 -0.05
N ILE A 3 -2.89 -30.87 -0.64
CA ILE A 3 -1.79 -31.60 0.01
C ILE A 3 -0.57 -30.69 0.31
N GLY A 4 -0.51 -29.48 -0.24
CA GLY A 4 0.66 -28.59 -0.09
C GLY A 4 0.55 -27.49 0.98
N LYS A 5 -0.62 -27.15 1.52
CA LYS A 5 -0.78 -25.93 2.33
C LYS A 5 -0.25 -26.01 3.77
N GLU A 6 -0.17 -27.20 4.34
CA GLU A 6 0.21 -27.39 5.76
C GLU A 6 1.72 -27.47 6.00
N ARG A 7 2.54 -27.71 4.96
CA ARG A 7 4.00 -27.84 5.13
C ARG A 7 4.75 -26.52 5.22
N TYR A 8 4.23 -25.44 4.62
CA TYR A 8 4.96 -24.17 4.55
C TYR A 8 4.96 -23.39 5.85
N VAL A 9 3.92 -23.52 6.66
CA VAL A 9 3.79 -22.81 7.95
C VAL A 9 4.87 -23.26 8.96
N GLY A 10 5.46 -24.45 8.76
CA GLY A 10 6.50 -25.00 9.63
C GLY A 10 7.93 -24.88 9.12
N ASP A 11 8.16 -24.33 7.91
CA ASP A 11 9.50 -24.16 7.38
C ASP A 11 10.09 -22.81 7.80
N SER A 12 10.93 -22.84 8.83
CA SER A 12 11.62 -21.67 9.37
C SER A 12 12.42 -20.90 8.32
N PHE A 13 12.95 -21.59 7.30
CA PHE A 13 13.68 -20.92 6.22
C PHE A 13 12.73 -20.13 5.33
N VAL A 14 11.59 -20.72 4.95
CA VAL A 14 10.55 -20.02 4.18
C VAL A 14 10.07 -18.79 4.97
N MET A 15 9.72 -18.96 6.24
CA MET A 15 9.28 -17.83 7.09
C MET A 15 10.33 -16.73 7.16
N PHE A 16 11.62 -17.06 7.34
CA PHE A 16 12.70 -16.09 7.34
C PHE A 16 12.82 -15.34 6.00
N THR A 17 12.73 -16.05 4.87
CA THR A 17 12.80 -15.40 3.55
C THR A 17 11.64 -14.43 3.32
N LEU A 18 10.41 -14.80 3.71
CA LEU A 18 9.25 -13.93 3.61
C LEU A 18 9.39 -12.69 4.52
N MET A 19 9.84 -12.87 5.76
CA MET A 19 10.10 -11.76 6.70
C MET A 19 11.17 -10.80 6.18
N ARG A 20 12.26 -11.33 5.60
CA ARG A 20 13.33 -10.53 5.01
C ARG A 20 12.83 -9.70 3.84
N ASP A 21 12.01 -10.27 2.98
CA ASP A 21 11.45 -9.58 1.83
C ASP A 21 10.48 -8.47 2.28
N ILE A 22 9.65 -8.72 3.31
CA ILE A 22 8.78 -7.70 3.94
C ILE A 22 9.62 -6.55 4.50
N ALA A 23 10.63 -6.85 5.32
CA ALA A 23 11.50 -5.84 5.93
C ALA A 23 12.20 -4.99 4.86
N SER A 24 12.69 -5.62 3.79
CA SER A 24 13.35 -4.94 2.68
C SER A 24 12.38 -4.00 1.94
N GLY A 25 11.15 -4.46 1.69
CA GLY A 25 10.09 -3.64 1.09
C GLY A 25 9.72 -2.42 1.95
N LEU A 26 9.60 -2.60 3.27
CA LEU A 26 9.34 -1.50 4.20
C LEU A 26 10.49 -0.48 4.25
N ILE A 27 11.74 -0.95 4.27
CA ILE A 27 12.91 -0.05 4.23
C ILE A 27 12.90 0.77 2.94
N ALA A 28 12.57 0.16 1.80
CA ALA A 28 12.47 0.87 0.53
C ALA A 28 11.38 1.95 0.57
N LEU A 29 10.20 1.63 1.13
CA LEU A 29 9.12 2.61 1.31
C LEU A 29 9.53 3.74 2.25
N HIS A 30 10.17 3.43 3.37
CA HIS A 30 10.59 4.42 4.36
C HIS A 30 11.66 5.39 3.85
N LYS A 31 12.48 4.94 2.89
CA LYS A 31 13.47 5.79 2.21
C LYS A 31 12.87 6.59 1.04
N SER A 32 11.65 6.28 0.62
CA SER A 32 10.96 6.97 -0.47
C SER A 32 10.14 8.16 0.05
N PHE A 33 9.61 8.97 -0.87
CA PHE A 33 8.69 10.08 -0.55
C PHE A 33 7.39 9.62 0.12
N ILE A 34 7.04 8.33 0.00
CA ILE A 34 5.87 7.73 0.68
C ILE A 34 6.08 7.72 2.19
N GLY A 35 7.32 7.51 2.66
CA GLY A 35 7.72 7.56 4.06
C GLY A 35 7.23 6.40 4.94
N ALA A 36 6.00 5.95 4.77
CA ALA A 36 5.42 4.85 5.53
C ALA A 36 4.33 4.11 4.75
N HIS A 37 4.16 2.82 5.03
CA HIS A 37 3.04 2.05 4.48
C HIS A 37 1.69 2.44 5.10
N GLY A 38 1.68 2.72 6.42
CA GLY A 38 0.48 3.09 7.19
C GLY A 38 -0.36 1.91 7.68
N MET A 39 -0.58 0.88 6.84
CA MET A 39 -1.36 -0.31 7.19
C MET A 39 -0.72 -1.56 6.59
N LEU A 40 0.28 -2.12 7.27
CA LEU A 40 0.86 -3.39 6.88
C LEU A 40 0.02 -4.54 7.45
N SER A 41 -0.50 -5.38 6.57
CA SER A 41 -1.22 -6.60 6.90
C SER A 41 -0.75 -7.72 5.97
N SER A 42 -1.10 -8.97 6.29
CA SER A 42 -0.82 -10.11 5.41
C SER A 42 -1.55 -10.01 4.06
N GLU A 43 -2.72 -9.35 4.02
CA GLU A 43 -3.47 -9.08 2.78
C GLU A 43 -2.68 -8.20 1.81
N ASN A 44 -1.86 -7.29 2.35
CA ASN A 44 -1.03 -6.36 1.59
C ASN A 44 0.38 -6.92 1.28
N CYS A 45 0.62 -8.20 1.60
CA CYS A 45 1.88 -8.92 1.36
C CYS A 45 1.67 -10.01 0.31
N LEU A 46 1.82 -9.65 -0.96
CA LEU A 46 1.55 -10.53 -2.08
C LEU A 46 2.75 -11.45 -2.35
N ILE A 47 2.52 -12.75 -2.46
CA ILE A 47 3.55 -13.75 -2.76
C ILE A 47 3.44 -14.16 -4.22
N ASN A 48 4.56 -14.18 -4.94
CA ASN A 48 4.61 -14.66 -6.32
C ASN A 48 4.99 -16.15 -6.43
N ASP A 49 5.02 -16.66 -7.66
CA ASP A 49 5.44 -18.02 -8.04
C ASP A 49 6.86 -18.39 -7.56
N ARG A 50 7.71 -17.39 -7.32
CA ARG A 50 9.09 -17.54 -6.84
C ARG A 50 9.25 -17.34 -5.33
N TRP A 51 8.16 -17.38 -4.56
CA TRP A 51 8.17 -17.19 -3.09
C TRP A 51 8.72 -15.83 -2.63
N GLN A 52 8.64 -14.81 -3.47
CA GLN A 52 9.06 -13.45 -3.12
C GLN A 52 7.86 -12.65 -2.64
N VAL A 53 8.04 -11.88 -1.56
CA VAL A 53 7.00 -10.96 -1.07
C VAL A 53 7.08 -9.61 -1.78
N LYS A 54 5.93 -9.10 -2.21
CA LYS A 54 5.75 -7.73 -2.67
C LYS A 54 4.74 -7.00 -1.79
N ILE A 55 5.10 -5.79 -1.40
CA ILE A 55 4.26 -4.92 -0.59
C ILE A 55 3.30 -4.14 -1.50
N SER A 56 2.01 -4.10 -1.19
CA SER A 56 0.97 -3.37 -1.93
C SER A 56 0.30 -2.28 -1.07
N ASP A 57 -0.65 -1.53 -1.65
CA ASP A 57 -1.57 -0.62 -0.93
C ASP A 57 -0.92 0.46 -0.04
N PHE A 58 0.33 0.83 -0.36
CA PHE A 58 1.03 1.95 0.25
C PHE A 58 0.73 3.27 -0.46
N GLY A 59 0.93 4.40 0.23
CA GLY A 59 0.76 5.74 -0.35
C GLY A 59 -0.69 6.21 -0.56
N LEU A 60 -1.68 5.39 -0.19
CA LEU A 60 -3.11 5.72 -0.31
C LEU A 60 -3.50 6.99 0.47
N ASN A 61 -2.88 7.24 1.64
CA ASN A 61 -3.13 8.46 2.42
C ASN A 61 -2.68 9.71 1.67
N MET A 62 -1.51 9.68 1.03
CA MET A 62 -1.01 10.80 0.24
C MET A 62 -1.90 11.06 -0.98
N ILE A 63 -2.41 10.00 -1.62
CA ILE A 63 -3.34 10.13 -2.75
C ILE A 63 -4.61 10.84 -2.27
N ARG A 64 -5.18 10.44 -1.13
CA ARG A 64 -6.37 11.09 -0.55
C ARG A 64 -6.13 12.56 -0.20
N GLU A 65 -4.96 12.90 0.33
CA GLU A 65 -4.59 14.30 0.63
C GLU A 65 -4.38 15.13 -0.63
N SER A 66 -3.79 14.56 -1.69
CA SER A 66 -3.63 15.24 -2.98
C SER A 66 -4.97 15.53 -3.66
N GLN A 67 -6.00 14.71 -3.37
CA GLN A 67 -7.38 14.90 -3.79
C GLN A 67 -8.07 15.97 -2.91
N THR A 68 -7.40 17.09 -2.64
CA THR A 68 -8.11 18.29 -2.18
C THR A 68 -9.21 18.56 -3.19
N PHE A 69 -10.45 18.25 -2.80
CA PHE A 69 -11.62 18.55 -3.60
C PHE A 69 -11.44 19.98 -4.10
N THR A 70 -11.34 20.14 -5.41
CA THR A 70 -11.57 21.43 -6.01
C THR A 70 -12.97 21.79 -5.53
N LYS A 71 -13.08 22.59 -4.47
CA LYS A 71 -14.25 23.43 -4.28
C LYS A 71 -14.33 24.14 -5.61
N ARG A 72 -15.20 23.67 -6.51
CA ARG A 72 -15.70 24.48 -7.61
C ARG A 72 -16.31 25.67 -6.89
N SER A 73 -15.51 26.70 -6.66
CA SER A 73 -16.00 28.00 -6.28
C SER A 73 -16.88 28.40 -7.44
N ASN A 74 -18.19 28.20 -7.28
CA ASN A 74 -19.23 28.77 -8.10
C ASN A 74 -19.18 30.31 -7.92
N LYS A 75 -18.09 30.95 -8.37
CA LYS A 75 -17.95 32.41 -8.42
C LYS A 75 -18.73 33.02 -9.59
N VAL A 76 -19.33 32.20 -10.46
CA VAL A 76 -20.06 32.67 -11.65
C VAL A 76 -21.50 33.09 -11.32
N PHE A 77 -22.12 32.58 -10.25
CA PHE A 77 -23.52 32.91 -9.93
C PHE A 77 -23.71 34.21 -9.12
N LEU A 78 -22.70 34.71 -8.39
CA LEU A 78 -22.85 35.93 -7.59
C LEU A 78 -22.51 37.23 -8.34
N LYS A 79 -22.10 37.15 -9.62
CA LYS A 79 -21.76 38.36 -10.40
C LYS A 79 -22.96 38.92 -11.18
N TYR A 80 -24.05 38.16 -11.35
CA TYR A 80 -25.21 38.56 -12.14
C TYR A 80 -26.34 39.24 -11.34
N GLU A 81 -26.27 39.29 -10.00
CA GLU A 81 -27.29 39.98 -9.16
C GLU A 81 -26.90 41.41 -8.73
N ARG A 82 -25.96 42.04 -9.44
CA ARG A 82 -25.61 43.46 -9.26
C ARG A 82 -25.64 44.26 -10.56
N LEU A 83 -26.63 43.98 -11.41
CA LEU A 83 -27.05 44.85 -12.51
C LEU A 83 -28.55 45.11 -12.39
#